data_AF-A0A1I0NCX3-F1
#
_entry.id   AF-A0A1I0NCX3-F1
#
_cell.length_a   1.000
_cell.length_b   1.000
_cell.length_c   1.000
_cell.angle_alpha   90.00
_cell.angle_beta   90.00
_cell.angle_gamma   90.00
#
_symmetry.space_group_name_H-M   'P 1'
#
loop_
_entity.id
_entity.type
_entity.pdbx_description
1 polymer ?
#
loop_
_entity_poly.entity_id
_entity_poly.type
_entity_poly.pdbx_seq_one_letter_code
_entity_poly.pdbx_strand_id
1 'polypeptide(L)'
;MKRPGWKVTLLVPLAAFVAAAHGGTVPAQAPRDLGPVVARLVDATTTDAESQALAFRALIGLGRPAVPYVVSHLGDGRRLPERSIWIRAPTGRADTQYHPWFVHDGLLAVLKEITGYSRAPLTGHLLPSQRERSVRKWVRYCEERYPAQAKVCNSGVAVAPTHAGVRGETIVRRED
;
A
#
# COMPACT_ATOMS: atom_id res chain seq x y z
N MET A 1 -35.02 49.79 21.18
CA MET A 1 -34.17 50.08 19.99
C MET A 1 -34.35 48.95 18.99
N LYS A 2 -34.99 49.23 17.84
CA LYS A 2 -35.26 48.29 16.73
C LYS A 2 -34.05 48.20 15.81
N ARG A 3 -33.61 47.00 15.45
CA ARG A 3 -32.69 46.78 14.31
C ARG A 3 -33.44 46.00 13.22
N PRO A 4 -33.48 46.50 11.98
CA PRO A 4 -34.31 45.94 10.92
C PRO A 4 -33.67 44.70 10.29
N GLY A 5 -34.53 43.74 9.95
CA GLY A 5 -34.16 42.52 9.23
C GLY A 5 -33.84 42.81 7.76
N TRP A 6 -32.79 42.18 7.27
CA TRP A 6 -32.48 42.09 5.85
C TRP A 6 -32.74 40.66 5.39
N LYS A 7 -33.79 40.46 4.59
CA LYS A 7 -34.00 39.24 3.81
C LYS A 7 -33.26 39.40 2.47
N VAL A 8 -32.14 38.71 2.29
CA VAL A 8 -31.47 38.62 0.98
C VAL A 8 -32.15 37.47 0.24
N THR A 9 -33.13 37.78 -0.60
CA THR A 9 -33.67 36.85 -1.59
C THR A 9 -32.78 36.92 -2.83
N LEU A 10 -31.82 35.99 -2.95
CA LEU A 10 -31.06 35.80 -4.18
C LEU A 10 -31.80 34.80 -5.07
N LEU A 11 -32.54 35.35 -6.03
CA LEU A 11 -33.00 34.64 -7.23
C LEU A 11 -31.76 34.34 -8.10
N VAL A 12 -31.35 33.08 -8.13
CA VAL A 12 -30.32 32.60 -9.06
C VAL A 12 -31.04 32.17 -10.35
N PRO A 13 -30.66 32.70 -11.53
CA PRO A 13 -31.26 32.30 -12.78
C PRO A 13 -30.89 30.85 -13.12
N LEU A 14 -31.90 30.03 -13.42
CA LEU A 14 -31.75 28.70 -14.01
C LEU A 14 -31.09 28.86 -15.38
N ALA A 15 -29.77 28.64 -15.46
CA ALA A 15 -29.10 28.45 -16.73
C ALA A 15 -29.44 27.05 -17.25
N ALA A 16 -30.28 27.00 -18.29
CA ALA A 16 -30.55 25.79 -19.04
C ALA A 16 -29.26 25.33 -19.73
N PHE A 17 -28.61 24.31 -19.17
CA PHE A 17 -27.53 23.59 -19.87
C PHE A 17 -28.16 22.70 -20.93
N VAL A 18 -28.05 23.14 -22.18
CA VAL A 18 -28.36 22.33 -23.36
C VAL A 18 -27.34 21.19 -23.39
N ALA A 19 -27.82 19.97 -23.17
CA ALA A 19 -27.05 18.75 -23.32
C ALA A 19 -26.74 18.53 -24.81
N ALA A 20 -25.56 18.95 -25.25
CA ALA A 20 -24.99 18.51 -26.51
C ALA A 20 -24.52 17.06 -26.33
N ALA A 21 -25.40 16.12 -26.65
CA ALA A 21 -25.09 14.70 -26.77
C ALA A 21 -24.11 14.48 -27.95
N HIS A 22 -22.82 14.69 -27.70
CA HIS A 22 -21.78 14.11 -28.52
C HIS A 22 -21.41 12.77 -27.86
N GLY A 23 -21.83 11.68 -28.52
CA GLY A 23 -21.44 10.31 -28.22
C GLY A 23 -19.96 10.04 -28.44
N GLY A 24 -19.09 10.85 -27.84
CA GLY A 24 -17.69 10.52 -27.64
C GLY A 24 -17.62 9.52 -26.51
N THR A 25 -17.56 8.23 -26.86
CA THR A 25 -16.99 7.22 -25.96
C THR A 25 -15.58 7.70 -25.66
N VAL A 26 -15.38 8.36 -24.51
CA VAL A 26 -14.05 8.55 -23.94
C VAL A 26 -13.47 7.14 -23.89
N PRO A 27 -12.39 6.83 -24.61
CA PRO A 27 -11.78 5.51 -24.50
C PRO A 27 -11.46 5.34 -23.03
N ALA A 28 -12.09 4.34 -22.39
CA ALA A 28 -11.77 3.97 -21.04
C ALA A 28 -10.26 3.76 -21.01
N GLN A 29 -9.52 4.71 -20.43
CA GLN A 29 -8.07 4.62 -20.36
C GLN A 29 -7.77 3.25 -19.77
N ALA A 30 -7.03 2.42 -20.52
CA ALA A 30 -6.58 1.14 -20.03
C ALA A 30 -6.03 1.36 -18.61
N PRO A 31 -6.38 0.50 -17.63
CA PRO A 31 -5.90 0.67 -16.27
C PRO A 31 -4.40 0.88 -16.30
N ARG A 32 -3.93 2.04 -15.81
CA ARG A 32 -2.49 2.34 -15.80
C ARG A 32 -1.81 1.24 -15.00
N ASP A 33 -0.86 0.54 -15.62
CA ASP A 33 -0.01 -0.39 -14.89
C ASP A 33 0.85 0.42 -13.91
N LEU A 34 0.58 0.24 -12.61
CA LEU A 34 1.30 0.93 -11.55
C LEU A 34 2.54 0.15 -11.10
N GLY A 35 2.79 -1.06 -11.64
CA GLY A 35 3.91 -1.91 -11.26
C GLY A 35 5.26 -1.18 -11.30
N PRO A 36 5.66 -0.57 -12.43
CA PRO A 36 6.92 0.16 -12.51
C PRO A 36 7.01 1.37 -11.57
N VAL A 37 5.89 2.03 -11.29
CA VAL A 37 5.85 3.17 -10.37
C VAL A 37 6.05 2.70 -8.93
N VAL A 38 5.29 1.67 -8.52
CA VAL A 38 5.39 1.09 -7.17
C VAL A 38 6.77 0.50 -6.93
N ALA A 39 7.34 -0.24 -7.88
CA ALA A 39 8.68 -0.81 -7.75
C ALA A 39 9.74 0.27 -7.47
N ARG A 40 9.77 1.36 -8.26
CA ARG A 40 10.70 2.46 -8.02
C ARG A 40 10.50 3.13 -6.66
N LEU A 41 9.25 3.31 -6.23
CA LEU A 41 8.97 3.90 -4.93
C LEU A 41 9.42 2.97 -3.79
N VAL A 42 9.21 1.66 -3.92
CA VAL A 42 9.70 0.65 -2.96
C VAL A 42 11.21 0.71 -2.86
N ASP A 43 11.94 0.79 -3.98
CA ASP A 43 13.40 0.92 -3.95
C ASP A 43 13.87 2.23 -3.29
N ALA A 44 13.20 3.34 -3.59
CA ALA A 44 13.48 4.63 -2.97
C ALA A 44 13.29 4.62 -1.44
N THR A 45 12.47 3.70 -0.88
CA THR A 45 12.35 3.55 0.58
C THR A 45 13.66 3.16 1.27
N THR A 46 14.63 2.63 0.53
CA THR A 46 15.89 2.12 1.09
C THR A 46 17.10 3.03 0.84
N THR A 47 16.91 4.16 0.18
CA THR A 47 18.02 5.04 -0.25
C THR A 47 18.54 5.90 0.90
N ASP A 48 17.69 6.78 1.44
CA ASP A 48 18.00 7.70 2.54
C ASP A 48 16.69 8.11 3.24
N ALA A 49 16.78 8.84 4.35
CA ALA A 49 15.62 9.22 5.16
C ALA A 49 14.61 10.11 4.41
N GLU A 50 15.08 11.01 3.56
CA GLU A 50 14.22 11.93 2.80
C GLU A 50 13.49 11.16 1.69
N SER A 51 14.24 10.40 0.88
CA SER A 51 13.72 9.52 -0.16
C SER A 51 12.70 8.54 0.42
N GLN A 52 12.97 7.98 1.60
CA GLN A 52 12.05 7.11 2.31
C GLN A 52 10.72 7.80 2.64
N ALA A 53 10.77 8.98 3.27
CA ALA A 53 9.56 9.70 3.66
C ALA A 53 8.71 10.12 2.45
N LEU A 54 9.36 10.54 1.36
CA LEU A 54 8.71 10.87 0.10
C LEU A 54 8.09 9.64 -0.56
N ALA A 55 8.82 8.53 -0.59
CA ALA A 55 8.37 7.27 -1.19
C ALA A 55 7.14 6.70 -0.49
N PHE A 56 7.14 6.62 0.85
CA PHE A 56 5.97 6.14 1.59
C PHE A 56 4.73 7.03 1.38
N ARG A 57 4.92 8.35 1.38
CA ARG A 57 3.83 9.30 1.09
C ARG A 57 3.27 9.11 -0.31
N ALA A 58 4.13 8.95 -1.30
CA ALA A 58 3.73 8.69 -2.68
C ALA A 58 2.99 7.36 -2.81
N LEU A 59 3.48 6.29 -2.18
CA LEU A 59 2.81 4.98 -2.16
C LEU A 59 1.39 5.07 -1.60
N ILE A 60 1.19 5.77 -0.49
CA ILE A 60 -0.14 6.01 0.09
C ILE A 60 -1.02 6.82 -0.87
N GLY A 61 -0.45 7.85 -1.50
CA GLY A 61 -1.14 8.74 -2.45
C GLY A 61 -1.63 8.05 -3.73
N LEU A 62 -1.05 6.91 -4.12
CA LEU A 62 -1.56 6.11 -5.23
C LEU A 62 -2.93 5.46 -4.93
N GLY A 63 -3.27 5.31 -3.64
CA GLY A 63 -4.56 4.82 -3.21
C GLY A 63 -4.86 3.36 -3.58
N ARG A 64 -6.14 3.02 -3.63
CA ARG A 64 -6.62 1.63 -3.78
C ARG A 64 -6.10 0.91 -5.04
N PRO A 65 -5.94 1.56 -6.21
CA PRO A 65 -5.39 0.89 -7.40
C PRO A 65 -3.97 0.34 -7.21
N ALA A 66 -3.18 0.86 -6.26
CA ALA A 66 -1.84 0.38 -6.00
C ALA A 66 -1.78 -0.90 -5.14
N VAL A 67 -2.89 -1.30 -4.49
CA VAL A 67 -2.89 -2.42 -3.55
C VAL A 67 -2.27 -3.71 -4.13
N PRO A 68 -2.60 -4.17 -5.35
CA PRO A 68 -2.00 -5.38 -5.90
C PRO A 68 -0.49 -5.32 -6.05
N TYR A 69 0.01 -4.18 -6.51
CA TYR A 69 1.43 -3.96 -6.71
C TYR A 69 2.16 -3.76 -5.39
N VAL A 70 1.55 -3.13 -4.37
CA VAL A 70 2.16 -3.06 -3.03
C VAL A 70 2.23 -4.44 -2.38
N VAL A 71 1.17 -5.25 -2.52
CA VAL A 71 1.12 -6.63 -2.02
C VAL A 71 2.21 -7.50 -2.67
N SER A 72 2.50 -7.30 -3.97
CA SER A 72 3.56 -8.06 -4.65
C SER A 72 4.97 -7.74 -4.15
N HIS A 73 5.17 -6.65 -3.39
CA HIS A 73 6.45 -6.33 -2.74
C HIS A 73 6.49 -6.73 -1.26
N LEU A 74 5.40 -7.28 -0.68
CA LEU A 74 5.45 -7.78 0.69
C LEU A 74 6.42 -8.96 0.80
N GLY A 75 7.26 -8.90 1.81
CA GLY A 75 8.32 -9.89 2.05
C GLY A 75 9.71 -9.28 1.89
N ASP A 76 9.79 -8.08 1.32
CA ASP A 76 11.04 -7.31 1.25
C ASP A 76 11.64 -7.09 2.65
N GLY A 77 12.76 -7.76 2.89
CA GLY A 77 13.49 -7.77 4.14
C GLY A 77 14.58 -6.72 4.24
N ARG A 78 14.74 -5.82 3.25
CA ARG A 78 15.71 -4.73 3.33
C ARG A 78 15.39 -3.81 4.52
N ARG A 79 16.43 -3.27 5.14
CA ARG A 79 16.30 -2.33 6.27
C ARG A 79 15.97 -0.94 5.75
N LEU A 80 15.15 -0.24 6.51
CA LEU A 80 14.85 1.17 6.27
C LEU A 80 15.95 2.05 6.90
N PRO A 81 16.39 3.12 6.20
CA PRO A 81 17.37 4.07 6.75
C PRO A 81 16.83 4.79 7.99
N GLU A 82 15.56 5.19 7.98
CA GLU A 82 14.89 5.84 9.10
C GLU A 82 13.80 4.91 9.64
N ARG A 83 13.84 4.56 10.93
CA ARG A 83 12.86 3.61 11.52
C ARG A 83 11.58 4.29 11.97
N SER A 84 11.17 5.31 11.23
CA SER A 84 9.97 6.08 11.49
C SER A 84 9.34 6.59 10.20
N ILE A 85 8.01 6.60 10.16
CA ILE A 85 7.20 7.20 9.08
C ILE A 85 6.13 8.04 9.74
N TRP A 86 6.04 9.30 9.34
CA TRP A 86 4.96 10.20 9.73
C TRP A 86 3.91 10.27 8.64
N ILE A 87 2.67 9.96 9.00
CA ILE A 87 1.52 10.07 8.12
C ILE A 87 0.68 11.23 8.61
N ARG A 88 0.70 12.30 7.82
CA ARG A 88 -0.12 13.48 8.07
C ARG A 88 -1.54 13.18 7.68
N ALA A 89 -2.44 13.27 8.64
CA ALA A 89 -3.84 13.02 8.37
C ALA A 89 -4.46 14.21 7.62
N PRO A 90 -5.39 13.95 6.68
CA PRO A 90 -6.29 15.01 6.24
C PRO A 90 -7.11 15.52 7.43
N THR A 91 -7.55 16.77 7.36
CA THR A 91 -8.20 17.52 8.44
C THR A 91 -9.16 16.68 9.28
N GLY A 92 -8.99 16.70 10.61
CA GLY A 92 -9.91 16.08 11.57
C GLY A 92 -9.48 14.72 12.14
N ARG A 93 -8.43 14.08 11.61
CA ARG A 93 -7.77 12.92 12.24
C ARG A 93 -6.40 13.33 12.79
N ALA A 94 -5.95 12.68 13.87
CA ALA A 94 -4.60 12.87 14.39
C ALA A 94 -3.55 12.30 13.42
N ASP A 95 -2.41 12.98 13.34
CA ASP A 95 -1.23 12.44 12.67
C ASP A 95 -0.83 11.10 13.31
N THR A 96 -0.37 10.18 12.48
CA THR A 96 0.03 8.85 12.93
C THR A 96 1.50 8.62 12.63
N GLN A 97 2.25 8.21 13.64
CA GLN A 97 3.63 7.75 13.47
C GLN A 97 3.67 6.23 13.49
N TYR A 98 4.38 5.66 12.51
CA TYR A 98 4.73 4.25 12.46
C TYR A 98 6.24 4.09 12.64
N HIS A 99 6.68 2.96 13.17
CA HIS A 99 8.11 2.69 13.43
C HIS A 99 8.65 1.44 12.72
N PRO A 100 8.55 1.34 11.38
CA PRO A 100 9.01 0.16 10.66
C PRO A 100 10.54 0.11 10.57
N TRP A 101 11.10 -1.09 10.76
CA TRP A 101 12.53 -1.35 10.64
C TRP A 101 12.89 -1.87 9.25
N PHE A 102 11.91 -2.46 8.56
CA PHE A 102 12.09 -3.13 7.28
C PHE A 102 11.04 -2.66 6.28
N VAL A 103 11.37 -2.77 4.99
CA VAL A 103 10.47 -2.39 3.88
C VAL A 103 9.11 -3.07 4.04
N HIS A 104 9.09 -4.38 4.28
CA HIS A 104 7.86 -5.14 4.55
C HIS A 104 6.96 -4.46 5.61
N ASP A 105 7.51 -4.06 6.75
CA ASP A 105 6.74 -3.46 7.84
C ASP A 105 6.21 -2.07 7.46
N GLY A 106 6.97 -1.31 6.68
CA GLY A 106 6.53 -0.04 6.10
C GLY A 106 5.39 -0.22 5.10
N LEU A 107 5.46 -1.24 4.25
CA LEU A 107 4.39 -1.56 3.29
C LEU A 107 3.10 -2.03 3.98
N LEU A 108 3.19 -2.68 5.14
CA LEU A 108 2.00 -2.98 5.94
C LEU A 108 1.30 -1.70 6.43
N ALA A 109 2.06 -0.67 6.81
CA ALA A 109 1.50 0.63 7.18
C ALA A 109 0.86 1.34 5.98
N VAL A 110 1.52 1.32 4.82
CA VAL A 110 0.95 1.82 3.55
C VAL A 110 -0.39 1.15 3.26
N LEU A 111 -0.44 -0.18 3.33
CA LEU A 111 -1.66 -0.93 3.08
C LEU A 111 -2.77 -0.57 4.08
N LYS A 112 -2.44 -0.41 5.37
CA LYS A 112 -3.42 0.04 6.38
C LYS A 112 -4.00 1.42 6.04
N GLU A 113 -3.18 2.38 5.63
CA GLU A 113 -3.70 3.71 5.28
C GLU A 113 -4.55 3.68 4.01
N ILE A 114 -4.20 2.84 3.02
CA ILE A 114 -4.95 2.72 1.77
C ILE A 114 -6.28 1.97 1.97
N THR A 115 -6.32 0.93 2.80
CA THR A 115 -7.50 0.07 2.98
C THR A 115 -8.33 0.40 4.22
N GLY A 116 -7.78 1.15 5.17
CA GLY A 116 -8.39 1.48 6.45
C GLY A 116 -8.23 0.39 7.53
N TYR A 117 -7.55 -0.73 7.25
CA TYR A 117 -7.34 -1.80 8.23
C TYR A 117 -6.04 -2.57 7.98
N SER A 118 -5.50 -3.19 9.04
CA SER A 118 -4.31 -4.04 8.92
C SER A 118 -4.66 -5.52 9.03
N ARG A 119 -3.94 -6.36 8.28
CA ARG A 119 -3.99 -7.84 8.40
C ARG A 119 -2.78 -8.42 9.14
N ALA A 120 -2.00 -7.56 9.79
CA ALA A 120 -0.82 -7.91 10.58
C ALA A 120 -0.55 -6.89 11.70
N PRO A 121 0.19 -7.27 12.75
CA PRO A 121 0.68 -6.30 13.72
C PRO A 121 1.56 -5.26 13.03
N LEU A 122 1.43 -3.99 13.43
CA LEU A 122 2.27 -2.89 12.95
C LEU A 122 3.30 -2.49 14.01
N THR A 123 3.97 -3.50 14.58
CA THR A 123 5.01 -3.29 15.61
C THR A 123 6.34 -2.84 15.01
N GLY A 124 6.48 -2.93 13.69
CA GLY A 124 7.62 -2.41 12.95
C GLY A 124 8.86 -3.30 12.95
N HIS A 125 8.82 -4.46 13.60
CA HIS A 125 9.95 -5.39 13.67
C HIS A 125 9.46 -6.84 13.63
N LEU A 126 8.59 -7.16 12.68
CA LEU A 126 8.04 -8.50 12.57
C LEU A 126 9.16 -9.53 12.36
N LEU A 127 9.06 -10.65 13.07
CA LEU A 127 9.88 -11.84 12.84
C LEU A 127 9.64 -12.37 11.42
N PRO A 128 10.61 -13.04 10.78
CA PRO A 128 10.43 -13.61 9.43
C PRO A 128 9.16 -14.44 9.28
N SER A 129 8.88 -15.33 10.23
CA SER A 129 7.66 -16.16 10.23
C SER A 129 6.36 -15.35 10.37
N GLN A 130 6.40 -14.17 11.01
CA GLN A 130 5.26 -13.27 11.07
C GLN A 130 5.06 -12.54 9.73
N ARG A 131 6.15 -12.13 9.07
CA ARG A 131 6.09 -11.52 7.74
C ARG A 131 5.50 -12.48 6.72
N GLU A 132 5.97 -13.71 6.67
CA GLU A 132 5.42 -14.76 5.80
C GLU A 132 3.92 -14.98 6.03
N ARG A 133 3.48 -15.04 7.30
CA ARG A 133 2.05 -15.15 7.63
C ARG A 133 1.26 -13.95 7.14
N SER A 134 1.80 -12.74 7.27
CA SER A 134 1.13 -11.53 6.79
C SER A 134 1.06 -11.46 5.27
N VAL A 135 2.12 -11.89 4.56
CA VAL A 135 2.14 -12.02 3.09
C VAL A 135 0.96 -12.89 2.66
N ARG A 136 0.82 -14.10 3.22
CA ARG A 136 -0.29 -15.00 2.87
C ARG A 136 -1.66 -14.37 3.10
N LYS A 137 -1.86 -13.66 4.22
CA LYS A 137 -3.13 -12.99 4.53
C LYS A 137 -3.45 -11.85 3.57
N TRP A 138 -2.42 -11.12 3.11
CA TRP A 138 -2.56 -10.00 2.18
C TRP A 138 -2.72 -10.45 0.73
N VAL A 139 -2.00 -11.48 0.29
CA VAL A 139 -2.17 -12.08 -1.04
C VAL A 139 -3.57 -12.61 -1.20
N ARG A 140 -4.07 -13.41 -0.24
CA ARG A 140 -5.45 -13.90 -0.26
C ARG A 140 -6.47 -12.76 -0.37
N TYR A 141 -6.31 -11.71 0.43
CA TYR A 141 -7.17 -10.53 0.35
C TYR A 141 -7.11 -9.87 -1.04
N CYS A 142 -5.91 -9.73 -1.58
CA CYS A 142 -5.67 -9.10 -2.85
C CYS A 142 -6.36 -9.86 -3.98
N GLU A 143 -6.23 -11.19 -4.01
CA GLU A 143 -6.89 -12.05 -5.00
C GLU A 143 -8.42 -11.98 -4.87
N GLU A 144 -8.95 -12.02 -3.65
CA GLU A 144 -10.39 -11.89 -3.38
C GLU A 144 -10.94 -10.51 -3.85
N ARG A 145 -10.18 -9.43 -3.66
CA ARG A 145 -10.65 -8.07 -3.92
C ARG A 145 -10.32 -7.51 -5.30
N TYR A 146 -9.28 -8.06 -5.95
CA TYR A 146 -8.75 -7.67 -7.24
C TYR A 146 -8.51 -8.92 -8.12
N PRO A 147 -9.56 -9.70 -8.44
CA PRO A 147 -9.41 -11.00 -9.12
C PRO A 147 -8.75 -10.87 -10.52
N ALA A 148 -8.98 -9.77 -11.23
CA ALA A 148 -8.33 -9.48 -12.52
C ALA A 148 -6.80 -9.29 -12.41
N GLN A 149 -6.29 -9.05 -11.20
CA GLN A 149 -4.88 -8.82 -10.91
C GLN A 149 -4.29 -9.91 -9.99
N ALA A 150 -4.93 -11.07 -9.87
CA ALA A 150 -4.47 -12.17 -9.00
C ALA A 150 -3.01 -12.58 -9.27
N LYS A 151 -2.59 -12.60 -10.55
CA LYS A 151 -1.18 -12.85 -10.94
C LYS A 151 -0.21 -11.79 -10.41
N VAL A 152 -0.65 -10.53 -10.30
CA VAL A 152 0.18 -9.48 -9.70
C VAL A 152 0.25 -9.73 -8.19
N CYS A 153 -0.90 -9.95 -7.54
CA CYS A 153 -1.00 -10.19 -6.11
C CYS A 153 -0.04 -11.30 -5.62
N ASN A 154 0.14 -12.39 -6.40
CA ASN A 154 0.96 -13.53 -6.00
C ASN A 154 2.43 -13.49 -6.48
N SER A 155 2.80 -12.52 -7.32
CA SER A 155 4.12 -12.48 -7.96
C SER A 155 5.29 -12.33 -6.98
N GLY A 156 5.09 -11.71 -5.82
CA GLY A 156 6.11 -11.57 -4.78
C GLY A 156 6.39 -12.84 -3.96
N VAL A 157 5.44 -13.78 -3.92
CA VAL A 157 5.58 -15.02 -3.13
C VAL A 157 6.43 -16.04 -3.85
N ALA A 158 6.40 -16.04 -5.20
CA ALA A 158 7.14 -16.99 -6.03
C ALA A 158 8.67 -16.81 -5.95
N VAL A 159 9.17 -15.69 -5.44
CA VAL A 159 10.59 -15.33 -5.42
C VAL A 159 11.25 -15.57 -4.05
N ALA A 160 10.48 -15.86 -2.99
CA ALA A 160 11.07 -16.19 -1.70
C ALA A 160 11.76 -17.58 -1.77
N PRO A 161 13.03 -17.71 -1.33
CA PRO A 161 13.71 -19.00 -1.35
C PRO A 161 12.93 -19.96 -0.46
N THR A 162 12.40 -21.00 -1.11
CA THR A 162 11.86 -22.14 -0.40
C THR A 162 13.04 -22.76 0.34
N HIS A 163 13.14 -22.55 1.65
CA HIS A 163 13.96 -23.41 2.51
C HIS A 163 13.29 -24.80 2.56
N ALA A 164 13.31 -25.49 1.43
CA ALA A 164 13.10 -26.92 1.35
C ALA A 164 14.30 -27.58 2.04
N GLY A 165 14.00 -28.46 2.99
CA GLY A 165 14.91 -28.88 4.03
C GLY A 165 16.20 -29.53 3.54
N VAL A 166 17.28 -29.22 4.27
CA VAL A 166 18.37 -30.17 4.46
C VAL A 166 18.07 -30.93 5.75
N ARG A 167 17.28 -32.00 5.65
CA ARG A 167 17.32 -33.11 6.60
C ARG A 167 18.21 -34.17 5.96
N GLY A 168 19.40 -34.36 6.51
CA GLY A 168 20.34 -35.36 6.03
C GLY A 168 21.67 -35.30 6.76
N GLU A 169 21.66 -35.17 8.09
CA GLU A 169 22.85 -35.45 8.88
C GLU A 169 22.90 -36.95 9.12
N THR A 170 23.52 -37.66 8.17
CA THR A 170 23.85 -39.07 8.32
C THR A 170 24.95 -39.18 9.37
N ILE A 171 24.58 -39.63 10.56
CA ILE A 171 25.50 -40.09 11.59
C ILE A 171 26.28 -41.28 11.02
N VAL A 172 27.55 -41.08 10.67
CA VAL A 172 28.49 -42.18 10.45
C VAL A 172 29.06 -42.55 11.82
N ARG A 173 28.58 -43.68 12.36
CA ARG A 173 29.29 -44.43 13.39
C ARG A 173 30.68 -44.79 12.84
N ARG A 174 31.72 -44.39 13.55
CA ARG A 174 33.06 -44.95 13.39
C ARG A 174 33.16 -46.11 14.38
N GLU A 175 33.07 -47.32 13.87
CA GLU A 175 33.71 -48.47 14.52
C GLU A 175 35.21 -48.35 14.23
N ASP A 176 36.00 -48.31 15.31
CA ASP A 176 37.33 -48.89 15.51
C ASP A 176 37.96 -48.29 16.79
#